data_AF-A0A357LYX6-F1
#
_entry.id   AF-A0A357LYX6-F1
#
_cell.length_a   1.000
_cell.length_b   1.000
_cell.length_c   1.000
_cell.angle_alpha   90.00
_cell.angle_beta   90.00
_cell.angle_gamma   90.00
#
_symmetry.space_group_name_H-M   'P 1'
#
loop_
_entity.id
_entity.type
_entity.pdbx_description
1 polymer ?
#
loop_
_entity_poly.entity_id
_entity_poly.type
_entity_poly.pdbx_seq_one_letter_code
_entity_poly.pdbx_strand_id
1 'polypeptide(L)' 'LSPLALPQGDTREVSVPLSVNLTSLGISLFRLLSGGDSVEVNLTGSADVLPDLELWQPEPLTFEAVQTLNP' A
#
# COMPACT_ATOMS: atom_id res chain seq x y z
N LEU A 1 -6.01 -9.63 9.44
CA LEU A 1 -4.71 -9.80 8.75
C LEU A 1 -3.87 -10.73 9.61
N SER A 2 -3.36 -11.82 9.06
CA SER A 2 -2.60 -12.80 9.83
C SER A 2 -1.15 -12.32 9.97
N PRO A 3 -0.50 -12.48 11.14
CA PRO A 3 0.90 -12.12 11.32
C PRO A 3 1.79 -12.93 10.37
N LEU A 4 2.70 -12.27 9.67
CA LEU A 4 3.69 -12.93 8.81
C LEU A 4 5.00 -13.09 9.59
N ALA A 5 5.40 -14.32 9.88
CA ALA A 5 6.70 -14.59 10.49
C ALA A 5 7.82 -14.28 9.48
N LEU A 6 8.81 -13.47 9.86
CA LEU A 6 9.94 -13.09 9.01
C LEU A 6 11.25 -13.48 9.73
N PRO A 7 11.85 -14.64 9.39
CA PRO A 7 13.08 -15.11 10.02
C PRO A 7 14.25 -14.15 9.82
N GLN A 8 15.24 -14.22 10.71
CA GLN A 8 16.41 -13.37 10.61
C GLN A 8 17.20 -13.65 9.31
N GLY A 9 17.44 -12.60 8.52
CA GLY A 9 18.15 -12.69 7.25
C GLY A 9 17.28 -13.10 6.05
N ASP A 10 16.00 -13.40 6.26
CA ASP A 10 15.06 -13.67 5.18
C ASP A 10 14.50 -12.38 4.58
N THR A 11 14.37 -12.36 3.26
CA THR A 11 13.57 -11.37 2.53
C THR A 11 12.29 -12.04 2.07
N ARG A 12 11.13 -11.45 2.37
CA ARG A 12 9.83 -11.93 1.86
C ARG A 12 9.11 -10.84 1.09
N GLU A 13 8.61 -11.23 -0.07
CA GLU A 13 7.68 -10.42 -0.85
C GLU A 13 6.27 -10.59 -0.31
N VAL A 14 5.58 -9.47 -0.06
CA VAL A 14 4.20 -9.45 0.45
C VAL A 14 3.32 -8.82 -0.62
N SER A 15 2.38 -9.61 -1.15
CA SER A 15 1.36 -9.11 -2.07
C SER A 15 0.08 -8.79 -1.29
N VAL A 16 -0.26 -7.51 -1.18
CA VAL A 16 -1.51 -7.06 -0.57
C VAL A 16 -2.55 -6.85 -1.68
N PRO A 17 -3.64 -7.64 -1.73
CA PRO A 17 -4.67 -7.44 -2.74
C PRO A 17 -5.44 -6.14 -2.45
N LEU A 18 -5.34 -5.18 -3.36
CA LEU A 18 -6.09 -3.93 -3.31
C LEU A 18 -7.40 -4.10 -4.08
N SER A 19 -8.53 -3.91 -3.39
CA SER A 19 -9.84 -3.84 -4.04
C SER A 19 -10.26 -2.39 -4.19
N VAL A 20 -10.23 -1.88 -5.41
CA VAL A 20 -10.70 -0.53 -5.74
C VAL A 20 -12.15 -0.57 -6.19
N ASN A 21 -13.02 0.20 -5.51
CA ASN A 21 -14.41 0.33 -5.93
C ASN A 21 -14.54 1.47 -6.94
N LEU A 22 -14.91 1.16 -8.19
CA LEU A 22 -15.05 2.17 -9.25
C LEU A 22 -16.09 3.26 -8.92
N THR A 23 -17.12 2.96 -8.12
CA THR A 23 -18.09 3.96 -7.67
C THR A 23 -17.43 5.03 -6.80
N SER A 24 -16.42 4.67 -6.01
CA SER A 24 -15.63 5.64 -5.23
C SER A 24 -14.61 6.44 -6.07
N LEU A 25 -14.27 5.96 -7.27
CA LEU A 25 -13.32 6.64 -8.17
C LEU A 25 -13.94 7.78 -8.98
N GLY A 26 -15.28 7.80 -9.12
CA GLY A 26 -16.08 8.93 -9.60
C GLY A 26 -15.45 9.75 -10.73
N ILE A 27 -15.22 11.05 -10.46
CA ILE A 27 -14.69 12.03 -11.41
C ILE A 27 -13.27 11.72 -11.89
N SER A 28 -12.42 11.09 -11.06
CA SER A 28 -11.06 10.74 -11.43
C SER A 28 -11.03 9.71 -12.56
N LEU A 29 -11.91 8.71 -12.49
CA LEU A 29 -12.05 7.73 -13.58
C LEU A 29 -12.65 8.36 -14.84
N PHE A 30 -13.63 9.24 -14.69
CA PHE A 30 -14.18 10.00 -15.81
C PHE A 30 -13.10 10.85 -16.51
N ARG A 31 -12.20 11.49 -15.77
CA ARG A 31 -11.08 12.28 -16.34
C ARG A 31 -10.06 11.40 -17.07
N LEU A 32 -9.68 10.27 -16.48
CA LEU A 32 -8.81 9.28 -17.15
C LEU A 32 -9.41 8.83 -18.48
N LEU A 33 -10.69 8.47 -18.50
CA LEU A 33 -11.35 7.91 -19.68
C LEU A 33 -11.78 8.96 -20.71
N SER A 34 -12.07 10.19 -20.29
CA SER A 34 -12.66 11.22 -21.15
C SER A 34 -11.70 12.34 -21.55
N GLY A 35 -10.70 12.63 -20.72
CA GLY A 35 -9.78 13.75 -20.90
C GLY A 35 -8.38 13.37 -21.38
N GLY A 36 -7.99 12.09 -21.24
CA GLY A 36 -6.60 11.68 -21.43
C GLY A 36 -5.65 12.24 -20.37
N ASP A 37 -6.21 12.74 -19.26
CA ASP A 37 -5.45 13.31 -18.16
C ASP A 37 -4.97 12.20 -17.21
N SER A 38 -3.70 12.26 -16.83
CA SER A 38 -3.11 11.36 -15.84
C SER A 38 -3.73 11.57 -14.46
N VAL A 39 -3.95 10.48 -13.72
CA VAL A 39 -4.43 10.51 -12.33
C VAL A 39 -3.35 9.98 -11.40
N GLU A 40 -3.01 10.75 -10.38
CA GLU A 40 -2.10 10.32 -9.31
C GLU A 40 -2.86 9.49 -8.27
N VAL A 41 -2.34 8.30 -7.98
CA VAL A 41 -2.82 7.40 -6.94
C VAL A 41 -1.76 7.30 -5.87
N ASN A 42 -2.11 7.72 -4.66
CA ASN A 42 -1.25 7.63 -3.48
C ASN A 42 -1.67 6.42 -2.63
N LEU A 43 -0.76 5.46 -2.49
CA LEU A 43 -0.90 4.31 -1.61
C LEU A 43 -0.07 4.56 -0.35
N THR A 44 -0.75 4.70 0.78
CA THR A 44 -0.11 4.74 2.09
C THR A 44 -0.45 3.47 2.85
N GLY A 45 0.54 2.92 3.55
CA GLY A 45 0.27 1.86 4.50
C GLY A 45 1.30 1.82 5.61
N SER A 46 0.93 1.10 6.66
CA SER A 46 1.72 0.93 7.86
C SER A 46 1.80 -0.55 8.19
N ALA A 47 2.97 -0.99 8.63
CA ALA A 47 3.20 -2.35 9.11
C ALA A 47 3.91 -2.30 10.46
N ASP A 48 3.32 -2.97 11.46
CA ASP A 48 3.95 -3.16 12.76
C ASP A 48 4.94 -4.32 12.67
N VAL A 49 6.22 -4.06 12.97
CA VAL A 49 7.24 -5.11 13.05
C VAL A 49 7.38 -5.49 14.52
N LEU A 50 7.03 -6.73 14.88
CA LEU A 50 7.12 -7.25 16.24
C LEU A 50 8.35 -8.18 16.37
N PRO A 51 9.53 -7.67 16.76
CA PRO A 51 10.68 -8.52 17.08
C PRO A 51 10.49 -9.19 18.44
N ASP A 52 11.06 -10.38 18.61
CA ASP A 52 11.00 -11.17 19.86
C ASP A 52 12.04 -10.64 20.89
N LEU A 53 11.96 -9.35 21.19
CA LEU A 53 12.83 -8.62 22.11
C LEU A 53 11.98 -7.95 23.20
N GLU A 54 12.08 -8.43 24.43
CA GLU A 54 11.23 -8.03 25.57
C GLU A 54 11.19 -6.51 25.87
N LEU A 55 12.18 -5.75 25.40
CA LEU A 55 12.31 -4.30 25.65
C LEU A 55 12.09 -3.42 24.41
N TRP A 56 11.73 -4.01 23.26
CA TRP A 56 11.52 -3.25 22.03
C TRP A 56 10.09 -2.72 21.97
N GLN A 57 9.92 -1.40 21.92
CA GLN A 57 8.64 -0.77 21.55
C GLN A 57 8.62 -0.56 20.03
N PRO A 58 7.80 -1.31 19.29
CA PRO A 58 7.84 -1.28 17.84
C PRO A 58 7.23 0.02 17.33
N GLU A 59 8.01 0.78 16.55
CA GLU A 59 7.48 1.87 15.74
C GLU A 59 6.93 1.30 14.43
N PRO A 60 5.72 1.71 13.99
CA PRO A 60 5.14 1.24 12.75
C PRO A 60 6.00 1.68 11.58
N LEU A 61 6.37 0.74 10.72
CA LEU A 61 7.05 1.04 9.47
C LEU A 61 6.01 1.61 8.49
N THR A 62 6.19 2.88 8.09
CA THR A 62 5.32 3.55 7.12
C THR A 62 5.88 3.42 5.72
N PHE A 63 5.03 3.07 4.76
CA PHE A 63 5.37 3.02 3.35
C PHE A 63 4.41 3.91 2.55
N GLU A 64 4.99 4.73 1.68
CA GLU A 64 4.27 5.60 0.76
C GLU A 64 4.71 5.25 -0.67
N ALA A 65 3.74 4.93 -1.52
CA ALA A 65 3.96 4.68 -2.93
C ALA A 65 3.03 5.58 -3.74
N VAL A 66 3.63 6.38 -4.63
CA VAL A 66 2.92 7.25 -5.55
C VAL A 66 2.95 6.61 -6.93
N GLN A 67 1.79 6.39 -7.53
CA GLN A 67 1.69 5.87 -8.89
C GLN A 67 0.80 6.78 -9.73
N THR A 68 1.37 7.32 -10.81
CA THR A 68 0.61 8.02 -11.84
C THR A 68 0.03 7.01 -12.83
N LEU A 69 -1.30 6.98 -12.94
CA LEU A 69 -2.01 6.23 -13.96
C LEU A 69 -2.20 7.14 -15.18
N ASN A 70 -1.71 6.68 -16.32
CA ASN A 70 -1.92 7.32 -17.62
C ASN A 70 -3.06 6.60 -18.35
N PRO A 71 -3.81 7.31 -19.23
CA PRO A 71 -4.84 6.71 -20.08
C PRO A 71 -4.30 5.63 -21.03
#